data_AF-A0AAD3DGH8-F1
#
_entry.id   AF-A0AAD3DGH8-F1
#
_cell.length_a   1.000
_cell.length_b   1.000
_cell.length_c   1.000
_cell.angle_alpha   90.00
_cell.angle_beta   90.00
_cell.angle_gamma   90.00
#
_symmetry.space_group_name_H-M   'P 1'
#
loop_
_entity.id
_entity.type
_entity.pdbx_description
1 polymer ?
#
loop_
_entity_poly.entity_id
_entity_poly.type
_entity_poly.pdbx_seq_one_letter_code
_entity_poly.pdbx_strand_id
1 'polypeptide(L)'
;MEAFLGEHMWNQPMHIQINDVNCGFTYIRPTPEALAFMTRFLSLLISDAAWDQKIFAELLLQPGYREHTPMRTAVRVLDVEMFVNSHVYMKMLNQRMDDHVPVVVHANYHKSYVKLKFLQKVVARYTDPQKPVVGSLLERLRRMFRLF
;
A
#
# COMPACT_ATOMS: atom_id res chain seq x y z
N MET A 1 40.00 -11.43 9.32
CA MET A 1 39.88 -11.55 7.85
C MET A 1 39.71 -13.03 7.59
N GLU A 2 38.50 -13.54 7.80
CA GLU A 2 38.15 -14.94 7.54
C GLU A 2 36.75 -14.98 6.92
N ALA A 3 36.75 -15.44 5.67
CA ALA A 3 35.70 -16.17 4.96
C ALA A 3 34.23 -15.73 5.18
N PHE A 4 33.82 -14.74 4.40
CA PHE A 4 32.45 -14.57 3.89
C PHE A 4 32.10 -15.66 2.86
N LEU A 5 32.19 -16.93 3.27
CA LEU A 5 31.82 -18.08 2.44
C LEU A 5 31.04 -19.07 3.30
N GLY A 6 29.75 -18.79 3.46
CA GLY A 6 28.81 -19.66 4.15
C GLY A 6 27.41 -19.48 3.56
N GLU A 7 27.13 -20.24 2.50
CA GLU A 7 25.86 -20.90 2.13
C GLU A 7 24.48 -20.21 2.29
N HIS A 8 24.40 -18.92 2.60
CA HIS A 8 23.13 -18.25 2.87
C HIS A 8 22.73 -17.19 1.84
N MET A 9 23.54 -16.98 0.80
CA MET A 9 23.26 -15.94 -0.19
C MET A 9 22.10 -16.31 -1.14
N TRP A 10 21.75 -17.60 -1.24
CA TRP A 10 20.63 -18.10 -2.05
C TRP A 10 19.33 -18.33 -1.26
N ASN A 11 19.37 -18.22 0.07
CA ASN A 11 18.21 -18.46 0.97
C ASN A 11 17.63 -17.18 1.57
N GLN A 12 18.02 -16.01 1.06
CA GLN A 12 17.31 -14.78 1.39
C GLN A 12 16.20 -14.62 0.37
N PRO A 13 14.92 -14.98 0.67
CA PRO A 13 13.84 -14.47 -0.16
C PRO A 13 14.05 -12.96 -0.21
N MET A 14 13.91 -12.35 -1.40
CA MET A 14 13.93 -10.89 -1.55
C MET A 14 13.35 -10.26 -0.30
N HIS A 15 14.10 -9.38 0.38
CA HIS A 15 13.70 -8.72 1.63
C HIS A 15 12.46 -7.85 1.38
N ILE A 16 11.33 -8.51 1.19
CA ILE A 16 10.01 -7.96 1.04
C ILE A 16 9.36 -8.30 2.37
N GLN A 17 9.34 -7.31 3.25
CA GLN A 17 8.68 -7.42 4.52
C GLN A 17 7.17 -7.38 4.31
N ILE A 18 6.45 -8.03 5.22
CA ILE A 18 4.99 -7.96 5.35
C ILE A 18 4.47 -6.49 5.37
N ASN A 19 5.33 -5.55 5.76
CA ASN A 19 5.01 -4.13 5.85
C ASN A 19 5.27 -3.33 4.57
N ASP A 20 5.86 -3.93 3.55
CA ASP A 20 6.28 -3.22 2.34
C ASP A 20 5.11 -2.92 1.40
N VAL A 21 4.00 -3.65 1.54
CA VAL A 21 2.75 -3.41 0.81
C VAL A 21 1.59 -3.33 1.79
N ASN A 22 0.80 -2.26 1.68
CA ASN A 22 -0.43 -2.11 2.44
C ASN A 22 -1.63 -2.47 1.57
N CYS A 23 -2.47 -3.40 2.04
CA CYS A 23 -3.68 -3.83 1.31
C CYS A 23 -4.93 -3.01 1.67
N GLY A 24 -4.83 -2.02 2.56
CA GLY A 24 -5.95 -1.21 3.07
C GLY A 24 -6.60 -0.31 2.02
N PHE A 25 -5.94 -0.10 0.88
CA PHE A 25 -6.52 0.49 -0.33
C PHE A 25 -5.97 -0.21 -1.57
N THR A 26 -6.78 -1.07 -2.17
CA THR A 26 -6.35 -1.94 -3.28
C THR A 26 -7.36 -1.90 -4.42
N TYR A 27 -6.85 -1.83 -5.65
CA TYR A 27 -7.65 -2.08 -6.85
C TYR A 27 -7.32 -3.47 -7.41
N ILE A 28 -8.36 -4.26 -7.66
CA ILE A 28 -8.23 -5.61 -8.25
C ILE A 28 -9.01 -5.62 -9.55
N ARG A 29 -8.33 -5.88 -10.67
CA ARG A 29 -8.99 -6.08 -11.96
C ARG A 29 -9.74 -7.41 -11.95
N PRO A 30 -11.01 -7.48 -12.36
CA PRO A 30 -11.78 -8.72 -12.33
C PRO A 30 -11.35 -9.67 -13.47
N THR A 31 -10.28 -10.42 -13.25
CA THR A 31 -9.82 -11.50 -14.15
C THR A 31 -9.93 -12.86 -13.46
N PRO A 32 -9.87 -13.98 -14.21
CA PRO A 32 -9.85 -15.32 -13.61
C PRO A 32 -8.73 -15.50 -12.58
N GLU A 33 -7.55 -14.90 -12.84
CA GLU A 33 -6.40 -14.94 -11.92
C GLU A 33 -6.66 -14.13 -10.65
N ALA A 34 -7.36 -13.00 -10.76
CA ALA A 34 -7.77 -12.21 -9.60
C ALA A 34 -8.83 -12.94 -8.76
N LEU A 35 -9.75 -13.67 -9.40
CA LEU A 35 -10.70 -14.50 -8.69
C LEU A 35 -9.97 -15.62 -7.93
N ALA A 36 -9.05 -16.33 -8.58
CA ALA A 36 -8.23 -17.36 -7.94
C ALA A 36 -7.42 -16.80 -6.76
N PHE A 37 -6.86 -15.59 -6.91
CA PHE A 37 -6.16 -14.89 -5.84
C PHE A 37 -7.08 -14.64 -4.65
N MET A 38 -8.25 -14.04 -4.90
CA MET A 38 -9.20 -13.69 -3.85
C MET A 38 -9.77 -14.92 -3.15
N THR A 39 -10.07 -16.00 -3.89
CA THR A 39 -10.51 -17.27 -3.30
C THR A 39 -9.48 -17.81 -2.32
N ARG A 40 -8.19 -17.80 -2.70
CA ARG A 40 -7.11 -18.28 -1.83
C ARG A 40 -6.82 -17.34 -0.66
N PHE A 41 -6.89 -16.03 -0.89
CA PHE A 41 -6.76 -15.03 0.16
C PHE A 41 -7.84 -15.22 1.23
N LEU A 42 -9.10 -15.40 0.81
CA LEU A 42 -10.23 -15.64 1.71
C LEU A 42 -10.11 -16.98 2.45
N SER A 43 -9.68 -18.06 1.78
CA SER A 43 -9.50 -19.34 2.47
C SER A 43 -8.48 -19.25 3.58
N LEU A 44 -7.36 -18.55 3.36
CA LEU A 44 -6.33 -18.33 4.37
C LEU A 44 -6.77 -17.37 5.48
N LEU A 45 -7.51 -16.31 5.13
CA LEU A 45 -8.03 -15.34 6.10
C LEU A 45 -9.06 -15.96 7.06
N ILE A 46 -9.82 -16.96 6.58
CA ILE A 46 -10.78 -17.69 7.39
C ILE A 46 -10.08 -18.74 8.26
N SER A 47 -9.07 -19.44 7.72
CA SER A 47 -8.39 -20.55 8.42
C SER A 47 -7.35 -20.08 9.43
N ASP A 48 -6.55 -19.09 9.06
CA ASP A 48 -5.53 -18.50 9.91
C ASP A 48 -6.13 -17.22 10.50
N ALA A 49 -6.17 -17.08 11.83
CA ALA A 49 -6.45 -15.80 12.50
C ALA A 49 -5.29 -14.80 12.30
N ALA A 50 -4.83 -14.66 11.05
CA ALA A 50 -3.69 -13.90 10.64
C ALA A 50 -4.11 -12.53 10.11
N TRP A 51 -3.16 -11.61 10.17
CA TRP A 51 -3.33 -10.26 9.68
C TRP A 51 -3.49 -10.28 8.15
N ASP A 52 -4.56 -9.66 7.65
CA ASP A 52 -4.89 -9.56 6.22
C ASP A 52 -3.72 -9.07 5.37
N GLN A 53 -3.00 -8.04 5.82
CA GLN A 53 -1.83 -7.51 5.12
C GLN A 53 -0.71 -8.54 4.97
N LYS A 54 -0.51 -9.38 5.99
CA LYS A 54 0.49 -10.46 5.95
C LYS A 54 0.14 -11.49 4.89
N ILE A 55 -1.10 -12.00 4.92
CA ILE A 55 -1.56 -12.99 3.93
C ILE A 55 -1.48 -12.39 2.53
N PHE A 56 -1.91 -11.15 2.36
CA PHE A 56 -1.91 -10.46 1.07
C PHE A 56 -0.50 -10.31 0.50
N ALA A 57 0.47 -9.87 1.31
CA ALA A 57 1.87 -9.74 0.92
C ALA A 57 2.50 -11.10 0.60
N GLU A 58 2.28 -12.12 1.42
CA GLU A 58 2.79 -13.48 1.19
C GLU A 58 2.26 -14.06 -0.13
N LEU A 59 0.94 -13.95 -0.40
CA LEU A 59 0.35 -14.46 -1.63
C LEU A 59 0.84 -13.73 -2.89
N LEU A 60 1.11 -12.42 -2.79
CA LEU A 60 1.57 -11.62 -3.91
C LEU A 60 3.08 -11.76 -4.18
N LEU A 61 3.88 -11.84 -3.12
CA LEU A 61 5.33 -11.61 -3.19
C LEU A 61 6.14 -12.87 -2.86
N GLN A 62 5.50 -13.88 -2.29
CA GLN A 62 6.10 -15.19 -1.99
C GLN A 62 5.30 -16.35 -2.61
N PRO A 63 5.17 -16.38 -3.96
CA PRO A 63 4.32 -17.35 -4.64
C PRO A 63 4.62 -18.83 -4.40
N GLY A 64 5.77 -19.18 -3.77
CA GLY A 64 6.17 -20.56 -3.48
C GLY A 64 6.43 -20.91 -2.01
N TYR A 65 6.21 -20.00 -1.05
CA TYR A 65 6.61 -20.24 0.36
C TYR A 65 5.70 -21.21 1.13
N ARG A 66 4.47 -21.45 0.65
CA ARG A 66 3.58 -22.49 1.16
C ARG A 66 3.15 -23.30 -0.05
N GLU A 67 3.60 -24.56 -0.17
CA GLU A 67 3.17 -25.71 -1.02
C GLU A 67 2.24 -25.52 -2.25
N HIS A 68 2.18 -24.34 -2.84
CA HIS A 68 1.11 -23.96 -3.74
C HIS A 68 1.70 -23.30 -4.98
N THR A 69 1.02 -23.50 -6.10
CA THR A 69 1.34 -22.87 -7.37
C THR A 69 1.41 -21.34 -7.22
N PRO A 70 2.43 -20.69 -7.82
CA PRO A 70 2.53 -19.25 -7.93
C PRO A 70 1.24 -18.60 -8.44
N MET A 71 0.83 -17.51 -7.79
CA MET A 71 -0.26 -16.68 -8.32
C MET A 71 0.22 -16.03 -9.62
N ARG A 72 -0.54 -16.18 -10.70
CA ARG A 72 -0.27 -15.54 -12.01
C ARG A 72 -0.77 -14.09 -12.01
N THR A 73 -0.44 -13.33 -10.96
CA THR A 73 -0.91 -11.97 -10.76
C THR A 73 0.21 -10.97 -11.04
N ALA A 74 -0.12 -9.89 -11.74
CA ALA A 74 0.77 -8.75 -11.91
C ALA A 74 0.42 -7.68 -10.88
N VAL A 75 1.43 -7.12 -10.21
CA VAL A 75 1.25 -6.09 -9.18
C VAL A 75 1.80 -4.76 -9.67
N ARG A 76 1.09 -3.68 -9.38
CA ARG A 76 1.59 -2.30 -9.47
C ARG A 76 1.38 -1.64 -8.13
N VAL A 77 2.43 -1.03 -7.60
CA VAL A 77 2.36 -0.27 -6.34
C VAL A 77 1.93 1.16 -6.65
N LEU A 78 0.97 1.67 -5.90
CA LEU A 78 0.50 3.06 -6.03
C LEU A 78 1.58 4.02 -5.53
N ASP A 79 1.64 5.21 -6.12
CA ASP A 79 2.55 6.26 -5.67
C ASP A 79 2.26 6.63 -4.20
N VAL A 80 3.27 6.51 -3.35
CA VAL A 80 3.15 6.65 -1.89
C VAL A 80 2.88 8.08 -1.44
N GLU A 81 3.16 9.09 -2.26
CA GLU A 81 2.78 10.48 -1.99
C GLU A 81 1.34 10.77 -2.44
N MET A 82 0.86 10.09 -3.48
CA MET A 82 -0.52 10.27 -3.98
C MET A 82 -1.56 9.39 -3.25
N PHE A 83 -1.18 8.21 -2.77
CA PHE A 83 -2.06 7.26 -2.08
C PHE A 83 -1.47 6.92 -0.71
N VAL A 84 -1.64 7.85 0.23
CA VAL A 84 -0.84 7.85 1.45
C VAL A 84 -1.53 7.07 2.54
N ASN A 85 -0.75 6.34 3.32
CA ASN A 85 -1.18 5.87 4.62
C ASN A 85 -0.83 6.89 5.71
N SER A 86 -1.41 6.75 6.90
CA SER A 86 -1.19 7.71 7.99
C SER A 86 0.27 7.79 8.46
N HIS A 87 1.07 6.73 8.30
CA HIS A 87 2.49 6.75 8.62
C HIS A 87 3.27 7.66 7.66
N VAL A 88 3.04 7.52 6.36
CA VAL A 88 3.59 8.40 5.32
C VAL A 88 3.10 9.83 5.51
N TYR A 89 1.80 10.01 5.73
CA TYR A 89 1.21 11.32 5.94
C TYR A 89 1.91 12.07 7.08
N MET A 90 2.07 11.43 8.25
CA MET A 90 2.67 12.06 9.43
C MET A 90 4.14 12.39 9.23
N LYS A 91 4.90 11.51 8.57
CA LYS A 91 6.35 11.69 8.39
C LYS A 91 6.69 12.66 7.27
N MET A 92 5.92 12.68 6.18
CA MET A 92 6.35 13.30 4.93
C MET A 92 5.43 14.44 4.44
N LEU A 93 4.12 14.38 4.73
CA LEU A 93 3.15 15.25 4.06
C LEU A 93 2.42 16.23 4.96
N ASN A 94 2.32 15.98 6.27
CA ASN A 94 1.56 16.82 7.19
C ASN A 94 1.96 18.32 7.15
N GLN A 95 3.20 18.62 6.79
CA GLN A 95 3.72 19.99 6.63
C GLN A 95 3.63 20.53 5.19
N ARG A 96 3.37 19.66 4.21
CA ARG A 96 3.33 19.97 2.76
C ARG A 96 1.92 19.90 2.18
N MET A 97 0.89 19.71 3.02
CA MET A 97 -0.50 19.57 2.58
C MET A 97 -1.03 20.79 1.82
N ASP A 98 -0.41 21.96 1.99
CA ASP A 98 -0.79 23.15 1.24
C ASP A 98 -0.43 23.01 -0.26
N ASP A 99 0.75 22.47 -0.55
CA ASP A 99 1.30 22.33 -1.93
C ASP A 99 1.13 20.94 -2.54
N HIS A 100 0.85 19.95 -1.69
CA HIS A 100 0.74 18.55 -2.06
C HIS A 100 -0.44 17.90 -1.35
N VAL A 101 -1.53 17.71 -2.09
CA VAL A 101 -2.72 17.03 -1.60
C VAL A 101 -2.78 15.64 -2.23
N PRO A 102 -2.73 14.57 -1.44
CA PRO A 102 -2.89 13.20 -1.93
C PRO A 102 -4.25 12.97 -2.59
N VAL A 103 -4.40 11.91 -3.38
CA VAL A 103 -5.72 11.43 -3.84
C VAL A 103 -6.46 10.77 -2.67
N VAL A 104 -5.76 9.93 -1.91
CA VAL A 104 -6.32 9.13 -0.82
C VAL A 104 -5.45 9.26 0.42
N VAL A 105 -6.09 9.39 1.59
CA VAL A 105 -5.43 9.32 2.90
C VAL A 105 -6.04 8.18 3.72
N HIS A 106 -5.29 7.10 3.87
CA HIS A 106 -5.69 5.92 4.62
C HIS A 106 -5.22 5.99 6.10
N ALA A 107 -6.17 6.10 7.03
CA ALA A 107 -5.91 6.28 8.46
C ALA A 107 -5.72 4.95 9.22
N ASN A 108 -4.61 4.25 9.01
CA ASN A 108 -4.32 2.92 9.57
C ASN A 108 -3.48 2.86 10.86
N TYR A 109 -2.64 3.85 11.17
CA TYR A 109 -1.72 3.85 12.32
C TYR A 109 -2.22 4.65 13.53
N HIS A 110 -3.45 5.17 13.48
CA HIS A 110 -4.02 5.96 14.58
C HIS A 110 -4.79 5.10 15.57
N LYS A 111 -4.53 5.30 16.87
CA LYS A 111 -5.41 4.82 17.93
C LYS A 111 -6.79 5.47 17.81
N SER A 112 -7.84 4.75 18.19
CA SER A 112 -9.24 5.15 17.97
C SER A 112 -9.56 6.55 18.51
N TYR A 113 -9.02 6.93 19.67
CA TYR A 113 -9.28 8.23 20.31
C TYR A 113 -8.63 9.44 19.60
N VAL A 114 -7.64 9.22 18.71
CA VAL A 114 -6.99 10.29 17.93
C VAL A 114 -7.41 10.29 16.46
N LYS A 115 -7.91 9.15 15.96
CA LYS A 115 -8.26 8.95 14.55
C LYS A 115 -9.31 9.96 14.05
N LEU A 116 -10.31 10.28 14.87
CA LEU A 116 -11.33 11.26 14.50
C LEU A 116 -10.74 12.65 14.26
N LYS A 117 -9.88 13.14 15.17
CA LYS A 117 -9.23 14.45 15.05
C LYS A 117 -8.35 14.52 13.79
N PHE A 118 -7.63 13.43 13.52
CA PHE A 118 -6.85 13.31 12.30
C PHE A 118 -7.72 13.41 11.04
N LEU A 119 -8.80 12.62 10.97
CA LEU A 119 -9.70 12.63 9.81
C LEU A 119 -10.39 13.98 9.64
N GLN A 120 -10.76 14.66 10.71
CA GLN A 120 -11.30 16.03 10.65
C GLN A 120 -10.31 17.01 10.01
N LYS A 121 -9.01 16.94 10.38
CA LYS A 121 -7.97 17.75 9.75
C LYS A 121 -7.82 17.45 8.26
N VAL A 122 -7.85 16.17 7.89
CA VAL A 122 -7.80 15.75 6.49
C VAL A 122 -9.01 16.31 5.74
N VAL A 123 -10.24 16.07 6.22
CA VAL A 123 -11.46 16.58 5.58
C VAL A 123 -11.41 18.09 5.41
N ALA A 124 -11.05 18.83 6.47
CA ALA A 124 -10.96 20.29 6.42
C ALA A 124 -10.05 20.78 5.30
N ARG A 125 -8.93 20.11 5.03
CA ARG A 125 -8.03 20.45 3.93
C ARG A 125 -8.64 20.18 2.56
N TYR A 126 -9.40 19.09 2.38
CA TYR A 126 -10.02 18.75 1.09
C TYR A 126 -11.26 19.60 0.79
N THR A 127 -11.93 20.09 1.82
CA THR A 127 -13.11 20.94 1.70
C THR A 127 -12.82 22.43 1.79
N ASP A 128 -11.55 22.83 1.92
CA ASP A 128 -11.15 24.23 2.01
C ASP A 128 -11.40 24.95 0.67
N PRO A 129 -12.37 25.89 0.61
CA PRO A 129 -12.70 26.60 -0.63
C PRO A 129 -11.57 27.53 -1.09
N GLN A 130 -10.69 27.97 -0.18
CA GLN A 130 -9.54 28.82 -0.51
C GLN A 130 -8.37 28.03 -1.10
N LYS A 131 -8.36 26.69 -0.94
CA LYS A 131 -7.28 25.80 -1.38
C LYS A 131 -7.82 24.62 -2.22
N PRO A 132 -8.38 24.88 -3.41
CA PRO A 132 -9.04 23.84 -4.20
C PRO A 132 -8.09 22.70 -4.61
N VAL A 133 -8.51 21.46 -4.34
CA VAL A 133 -7.72 20.25 -4.57
C VAL A 133 -7.70 19.84 -6.05
N VAL A 134 -8.85 19.90 -6.74
CA VAL A 134 -9.01 19.34 -8.09
C VAL A 134 -8.05 20.00 -9.09
N GLY A 135 -7.87 21.32 -9.03
CA GLY A 135 -6.97 22.04 -9.93
C GLY A 135 -5.51 21.60 -9.78
N SER A 136 -5.00 21.56 -8.55
CA SER A 136 -3.62 21.17 -8.26
C SER A 136 -3.34 19.69 -8.56
N LEU A 137 -4.32 18.82 -8.31
CA LEU A 137 -4.22 17.39 -8.61
C LEU A 137 -4.19 17.13 -10.12
N LEU A 138 -5.07 17.78 -10.90
CA LEU A 138 -5.12 17.63 -12.35
C LEU A 138 -3.83 18.08 -13.03
N GLU A 139 -3.23 19.18 -12.59
CA GLU A 139 -1.93 19.62 -13.11
C GLU A 139 -0.82 18.61 -12.84
N ARG A 140 -0.79 18.02 -11.65
CA ARG A 140 0.19 16.97 -11.30
C ARG A 140 -0.03 15.69 -12.09
N LEU A 141 -1.26 15.21 -12.19
CA LEU A 141 -1.58 14.03 -13.00
C LEU A 141 -1.17 14.26 -14.46
N ARG A 142 -1.46 15.44 -15.02
CA ARG A 142 -1.00 15.81 -16.37
C ARG A 142 0.52 15.79 -16.51
N ARG A 143 1.28 16.26 -15.52
CA ARG A 143 2.76 16.16 -15.54
C ARG A 143 3.23 14.71 -15.47
N MET A 144 2.63 13.91 -14.60
CA MET A 144 2.99 12.51 -14.38
C MET A 144 2.75 11.65 -15.63
N PHE A 145 1.61 11.85 -16.31
CA PHE A 145 1.26 11.11 -17.53
C PHE A 145 1.87 11.69 -18.82
N ARG A 146 2.50 12.88 -18.79
CA ARG A 146 3.28 13.42 -19.92
C ARG A 146 4.71 12.91 -19.99
N LEU A 147 5.20 12.26 -18.94
CA LEU A 147 6.55 11.71 -18.85
C LEU A 147 6.64 10.25 -19.31
N PHE A 148 5.56 9.73 -19.92
CA PHE A 148 5.48 8.39 -20.51
C PHE A 148 4.94 8.45 -21.93
#